data_AF-A0AAE1THB5-F1
#
_entry.id   AF-A0AAE1THB5-F1
#
_cell.length_a   1.000
_cell.length_b   1.000
_cell.length_c   1.000
_cell.angle_alpha   90.00
_cell.angle_beta   90.00
_cell.angle_gamma   90.00
#
_symmetry.space_group_name_H-M   'P 1'
#
loop_
_entity.id
_entity.type
_entity.pdbx_description
1 polymer ?
#
loop_
_entity_poly.entity_id
_entity_poly.type
_entity_poly.pdbx_seq_one_letter_code
_entity_poly.pdbx_strand_id
1 'polypeptide(L)' 'MDYMDFVKSHRQSNADITLSRLPMDDSRASDFGLMKIDNNGRIISLSEKPKGKDVKAMQVDTTVLGPITR' A
#
# COMPACT_ATOMS: atom_id res chain seq x y z
N MET A 1 -14.05 4.26 2.95
CA MET A 1 -13.02 4.21 4.02
C MET A 1 -13.51 5.01 5.21
N ASP A 2 -13.72 4.36 6.34
CA ASP A 2 -13.99 5.04 7.60
C ASP A 2 -12.66 5.50 8.23
N TYR A 3 -12.54 6.80 8.51
CA TYR A 3 -11.34 7.36 9.13
C TYR A 3 -11.14 6.87 10.57
N MET A 4 -12.20 6.48 11.27
CA MET A 4 -12.08 5.97 12.64
C MET A 4 -11.41 4.60 12.67
N ASP A 5 -11.72 3.73 11.71
CA ASP A 5 -11.04 2.44 11.56
C ASP A 5 -9.56 2.62 11.20
N PHE A 6 -9.24 3.61 10.37
CA PHE A 6 -7.86 3.96 10.04
C PHE A 6 -7.07 4.42 11.28
N VAL A 7 -7.61 5.35 12.06
CA VAL A 7 -6.98 5.85 13.29
C VAL A 7 -6.84 4.74 14.33
N LYS A 8 -7.85 3.87 14.44
CA LYS A 8 -7.80 2.70 15.32
C LYS A 8 -6.67 1.75 14.92
N SER A 9 -6.55 1.43 13.63
CA SER A 9 -5.45 0.59 13.12
C SER A 9 -4.07 1.22 13.35
N HIS A 10 -3.93 2.53 13.15
CA HIS A 10 -2.70 3.26 13.44
C HIS A 10 -2.28 3.12 14.92
N ARG A 11 -3.22 3.36 15.85
CA ARG A 11 -2.98 3.21 17.29
C ARG A 11 -2.67 1.76 17.69
N GLN A 12 -3.39 0.78 17.13
CA GLN A 12 -3.19 -0.64 17.44
C GLN A 12 -1.85 -1.18 16.94
N SER A 13 -1.42 -0.74 15.76
CA SER A 13 -0.13 -1.12 15.20
C SER A 13 1.06 -0.38 15.82
N ASN A 14 0.79 0.66 16.62
CA ASN A 14 1.78 1.57 17.19
C ASN A 14 2.75 2.10 16.12
N ALA A 15 2.20 2.43 14.94
CA ALA A 15 2.97 2.96 13.83
C ALA A 15 3.23 4.45 14.05
N ASP A 16 4.41 4.94 13.67
CA ASP A 16 4.69 6.38 13.67
C ASP A 16 3.86 7.11 12.62
N ILE A 17 3.67 6.47 11.46
CA ILE A 17 2.92 7.00 10.31
C ILE A 17 2.12 5.85 9.69
N THR A 18 0.87 6.12 9.31
CA THR A 18 0.07 5.18 8.51
C THR A 18 -0.31 5.85 7.19
N LEU A 19 -0.20 5.10 6.09
CA LEU A 19 -0.59 5.56 4.76
C LEU A 19 -1.81 4.78 4.28
N SER A 20 -2.82 5.50 3.80
CA SER A 20 -3.90 4.88 3.03
C SER A 20 -3.39 4.47 1.66
N ARG A 21 -3.82 3.30 1.22
CA ARG A 21 -3.37 2.67 -0.03
C ARG A 21 -4.57 2.13 -0.79
N LEU A 22 -4.45 2.13 -2.11
CA LEU A 22 -5.46 1.57 -3.02
C LEU A 22 -4.76 0.54 -3.92
N PRO A 23 -5.34 -0.66 -4.11
CA PRO A 23 -4.83 -1.58 -5.10
C PRO A 23 -5.00 -0.97 -6.49
N MET A 24 -4.02 -1.18 -7.35
CA MET A 24 -3.98 -0.63 -8.69
C MET A 24 -3.45 -1.68 -9.65
N ASP A 25 -3.94 -1.63 -10.87
CA ASP A 25 -3.46 -2.45 -11.97
C ASP A 25 -2.15 -1.89 -12.57
N ASP A 26 -1.40 -2.77 -13.24
CA ASP A 26 -0.10 -2.42 -13.84
C ASP A 26 -0.17 -1.26 -14.84
N SER A 27 -1.32 -1.03 -15.52
CA SER A 27 -1.42 -0.02 -16.57
C SER A 27 -1.30 1.41 -16.04
N ARG A 28 -1.76 1.63 -14.79
CA ARG A 28 -1.77 2.94 -14.13
C ARG A 28 -0.73 3.06 -13.02
N ALA A 29 -0.05 1.97 -12.69
CA ALA A 29 0.92 1.93 -11.58
C ALA A 29 2.05 2.97 -11.71
N SER A 30 2.42 3.35 -12.94
CA SER A 30 3.48 4.35 -13.19
C SER A 30 3.06 5.80 -12.91
N ASP A 31 1.76 6.07 -12.73
CA ASP A 31 1.25 7.43 -12.48
C ASP A 31 1.24 7.79 -10.98
N PHE A 32 1.47 6.82 -10.10
CA PHE A 32 1.34 6.95 -8.65
C PHE A 32 2.61 6.57 -7.90
N GLY A 33 2.65 6.92 -6.61
CA GLY A 33 3.63 6.36 -5.69
C GLY A 33 3.26 4.92 -5.34
N LEU A 34 4.11 3.98 -5.76
CA LEU A 34 3.97 2.57 -5.38
C LEU A 34 4.69 2.34 -4.05
N MET A 35 4.14 1.45 -3.25
CA MET A 35 4.70 1.08 -1.96
C MET A 35 4.81 -0.44 -1.88
N LYS A 36 5.95 -0.91 -1.38
CA LYS A 36 6.18 -2.32 -1.12
C LYS A 36 5.91 -2.60 0.35
N ILE A 37 5.19 -3.67 0.60
CA ILE A 37 4.80 -4.09 1.95
C ILE A 37 5.37 -5.47 2.26
N ASP A 38 5.58 -5.75 3.54
CA ASP A 38 5.82 -7.09 4.04
C ASP A 38 4.50 -7.84 4.31
N ASN A 39 4.61 -9.10 4.76
CA ASN A 39 3.45 -9.95 5.08
C ASN A 39 2.61 -9.43 6.25
N ASN A 40 3.14 -8.50 7.06
CA ASN A 40 2.45 -7.87 8.18
C ASN A 40 1.82 -6.53 7.77
N GLY A 41 1.87 -6.16 6.48
CA GLY A 41 1.35 -4.91 5.96
C GLY A 41 2.21 -3.69 6.30
N ARG A 42 3.45 -3.87 6.77
CA ARG A 42 4.37 -2.76 6.99
C ARG A 42 5.05 -2.35 5.70
N ILE A 43 5.19 -1.06 5.49
CA ILE A 43 5.84 -0.50 4.29
C ILE A 43 7.36 -0.65 4.45
N ILE A 44 7.98 -1.32 3.50
CA ILE A 44 9.44 -1.55 3.46
C ILE A 44 10.14 -0.68 2.40
N SER A 45 9.42 -0.23 1.37
CA SER A 45 9.94 0.70 0.38
C SER A 45 8.83 1.50 -0.29
N LEU A 46 9.19 2.67 -0.82
CA LEU A 46 8.31 3.53 -1.57
C LEU A 46 9.06 4.02 -2.82
N SER A 47 8.37 4.03 -3.95
CA SER A 47 8.91 4.51 -5.23
C SER A 47 7.87 5.40 -5.89
N GLU A 48 8.23 6.66 -6.11
CA GLU A 48 7.33 7.62 -6.72
C GLU A 48 7.37 7.48 -8.25
N LYS A 49 6.22 7.14 -8.86
CA LYS A 49 6.05 7.01 -10.31
C LYS A 49 7.13 6.15 -10.97
N PRO A 50 7.33 4.89 -10.51
CA PRO A 50 8.34 4.01 -11.07
C PRO A 50 8.05 3.74 -12.54
N LYS A 51 9.09 3.44 -13.33
CA LYS A 51 8.97 3.19 -14.76
C LYS A 51 9.61 1.86 -15.15
N GLY A 52 9.03 1.20 -16.16
CA GLY A 52 9.60 -0.01 -16.76
C GLY A 52 9.79 -1.15 -15.75
N LYS A 53 11.05 -1.56 -15.53
CA LYS A 53 11.38 -2.69 -14.64
C LYS A 53 11.08 -2.39 -13.18
N ASP A 54 11.11 -1.13 -12.78
CA ASP A 54 10.90 -0.72 -11.39
C ASP A 54 9.44 -0.89 -10.97
N VAL A 55 8.49 -0.75 -11.91
CA VAL A 55 7.06 -1.03 -11.65
C VAL A 55 6.90 -2.49 -11.24
N LYS A 56 7.53 -3.40 -11.97
CA LYS A 56 7.48 -4.84 -11.67
C LYS A 56 8.16 -5.17 -10.33
N ALA A 57 9.25 -4.49 -9.99
CA ALA A 57 9.93 -4.68 -8.71
C ALA A 57 9.08 -4.26 -7.49
N MET A 58 8.12 -3.36 -7.71
CA MET A 58 7.19 -2.84 -6.71
C MET A 58 5.89 -3.65 -6.60
N GLN A 59 5.71 -4.72 -7.38
CA GLN A 59 4.54 -5.59 -7.25
C GLN A 59 4.49 -6.25 -5.87
N VAL A 60 3.29 -6.28 -5.30
CA VAL A 60 2.99 -6.88 -4.01
C VAL A 60 1.71 -7.71 -4.13
N ASP A 61 1.64 -8.79 -3.35
CA ASP A 61 0.38 -9.50 -3.18
C ASP A 61 -0.58 -8.61 -2.38
N THR A 62 -1.68 -8.19 -3.00
CA THR A 62 -2.67 -7.33 -2.36
C THR A 62 -3.74 -8.13 -1.62
N THR A 63 -3.76 -9.46 -1.71
CA THR A 63 -4.72 -10.31 -0.99
C THR A 63 -4.47 -10.31 0.52
N VAL A 64 -3.21 -10.15 0.95
CA VAL A 64 -2.81 -10.03 2.36
C VAL A 64 -3.41 -8.81 3.05
N LEU A 65 -3.92 -7.87 2.26
CA LEU A 65 -4.45 -6.60 2.73
C LEU A 65 -5.95 -6.65 3.05
N GLY A 66 -6.56 -7.84 2.92
CA GLY A 66 -7.97 -8.06 3.15
C GLY A 66 -8.86 -7.48 2.03
N PRO A 67 -10.15 -7.84 2.02
CA PRO A 67 -11.09 -7.30 1.05
C PRO A 67 -11.25 -5.79 1.29
N ILE A 68 -11.01 -5.00 0.24
CA ILE A 68 -11.49 -3.62 0.10
C ILE A 68 -13.02 -3.64 -0.01
N THR A 69 -13.69 -3.96 1.09
CA THR A 69 -15.14 -3.92 1.16
C THR A 69 -15.55 -2.44 1.26
N ARG A 70 -16.50 -2.05 0.39
CA ARG A 70 -16.96 -0.67 0.12
C ARG A 70 -17.18 0.19 1.36
#